data_AF-A0A9W9AJI9-F1
#
_entry.id   AF-A0A9W9AJI9-F1
#
_cell.length_a   1.000
_cell.length_b   1.000
_cell.length_c   1.000
_cell.angle_alpha   90.00
_cell.angle_beta   90.00
_cell.angle_gamma   90.00
#
_symmetry.space_group_name_H-M   'P 1'
#
loop_
_entity.id
_entity.type
_entity.pdbx_description
1 polymer ?
#
loop_
_entity_poly.entity_id
_entity_poly.type
_entity_poly.pdbx_seq_one_letter_code
_entity_poly.pdbx_strand_id
1 'polypeptide(L)'
;MASAPETTIILPSKASRARLLVDQKCRYHPSFASTAAHVVLSASDGIMYRMHSYTLRMASGFFRDMFTLPQPSPPHPKEFYSQNIDVGRDVFVSTYVSSHILTLFLMLISGMPINTPLHEWGEFSPYTSCSDSCNPNEVSSHSCFDIIDRVLRLAENWDAPGPLSYIRLGLRSTELAKRDPLRLFSIASHFGWEYERNWAAQHSLMIDISSLSDSDTQNTLEGMSSKDLLRLLKLRHRRKEEFRAYLDDPDRFSVGNSNILCAQCHEGRVDNETWKILKEVMVAELERRPLGDSIVGYDVDGIGGENSTGGILTWPEAEACFKATCEKGCGSLNYDECATLKQIQGGIDSLPWDL
;
A
#
# COMPACT_ATOMS: atom_id res chain seq x y z
N MET A 1 -20.42 15.06 54.37
CA MET A 1 -18.96 15.21 54.31
C MET A 1 -18.34 13.82 54.31
N ALA A 2 -18.11 13.26 53.12
CA ALA A 2 -17.45 11.97 52.95
C ALA A 2 -16.00 12.22 52.54
N SER A 3 -15.05 11.70 53.30
CA SER A 3 -13.61 11.83 53.07
C SER A 3 -13.20 10.96 51.87
N ALA A 4 -12.45 11.53 50.93
CA ALA A 4 -11.88 10.81 49.80
C ALA A 4 -10.81 9.80 50.26
N PRO A 5 -10.60 8.68 49.55
CA PRO A 5 -9.48 7.78 49.81
C PRO A 5 -8.20 8.33 49.17
N GLU A 6 -7.15 8.48 49.98
CA GLU A 6 -5.80 8.81 49.53
C GLU A 6 -5.27 7.71 48.58
N THR A 7 -5.02 8.09 47.33
CA THR A 7 -4.32 7.23 46.37
C THR A 7 -2.82 7.41 46.57
N THR A 8 -2.21 6.53 47.37
CA THR A 8 -0.76 6.47 47.52
C THR A 8 -0.13 5.91 46.24
N ILE A 9 0.52 6.77 45.46
CA ILE A 9 1.35 6.37 44.32
C ILE A 9 2.62 5.70 44.88
N ILE A 10 2.64 4.37 44.90
CA ILE A 10 3.84 3.60 45.23
C ILE A 10 4.73 3.59 43.98
N LEU A 11 5.75 4.45 43.96
CA LEU A 11 6.83 4.37 42.98
C LEU A 11 7.58 3.04 43.19
N PRO A 12 7.80 2.22 42.14
CA PRO A 12 8.50 0.96 42.31
C PRO A 12 9.94 1.19 42.74
N SER A 13 10.39 0.43 43.74
CA SER A 13 11.76 0.51 44.24
C SER A 13 12.77 0.12 43.15
N LYS A 14 14.00 0.65 43.24
CA LYS A 14 15.12 0.28 42.32
C LYS A 14 15.32 -1.24 42.21
N ALA A 15 15.05 -2.00 43.27
CA ALA A 15 15.16 -3.46 43.28
C ALA A 15 14.05 -4.16 42.47
N SER A 16 12.87 -3.54 42.36
CA SER A 16 11.74 -4.03 41.56
C SER A 16 11.98 -3.82 40.05
N ARG A 17 12.66 -2.74 39.65
CA ARG A 17 13.17 -2.55 38.27
C ARG A 17 14.28 -3.55 37.93
N ALA A 18 15.13 -3.89 38.89
CA ALA A 18 16.20 -4.88 38.69
C ALA A 18 15.66 -6.31 38.58
N ARG A 19 14.61 -6.70 39.33
CA ARG A 19 14.04 -8.06 39.25
C ARG A 19 13.27 -8.34 37.95
N LEU A 20 12.68 -7.33 37.31
CA LEU A 20 12.06 -7.49 35.98
C LEU A 20 13.07 -7.72 34.86
N LEU A 21 14.36 -7.45 35.09
CA LEU A 21 15.44 -7.68 34.12
C LEU A 21 16.14 -9.04 34.28
N VAL A 22 15.83 -9.80 35.33
CA VAL A 22 16.63 -10.98 35.75
C VAL A 22 16.09 -12.32 35.22
N ASP A 23 14.89 -12.38 34.64
CA ASP A 23 14.28 -13.68 34.22
C ASP A 23 14.09 -13.86 32.70
N GLN A 24 14.50 -12.89 31.87
CA GLN A 24 14.62 -13.10 30.43
C GLN A 24 16.04 -13.51 30.10
N LYS A 25 16.22 -14.76 29.67
CA LYS A 25 17.44 -15.21 29.00
C LYS A 25 17.61 -14.32 27.76
N CYS A 26 18.43 -13.27 27.82
CA CYS A 26 18.72 -12.40 26.68
C CYS A 26 19.27 -13.26 25.53
N ARG A 27 18.49 -13.42 24.45
CA ARG A 27 18.87 -14.23 23.29
C ARG A 27 19.47 -13.30 22.24
N TYR A 28 20.72 -13.57 21.86
CA TYR A 28 21.30 -12.94 20.67
C TYR A 28 20.66 -13.54 19.41
N HIS A 29 20.38 -12.71 18.42
CA HIS A 29 19.94 -13.20 17.12
C HIS A 29 21.04 -14.05 16.47
N PRO A 30 20.76 -15.26 15.94
CA PRO A 30 21.78 -16.19 15.44
C PRO A 30 22.72 -15.57 14.38
N SER A 31 22.15 -14.81 13.43
CA SER A 31 22.92 -14.14 12.37
C SER A 31 23.71 -12.91 12.85
N PHE A 32 23.44 -12.42 14.07
CA PHE A 32 24.04 -11.21 14.65
C PHE A 32 24.56 -11.49 16.07
N ALA A 33 25.36 -12.54 16.23
CA ALA A 33 25.91 -12.97 17.52
C ALA A 33 27.45 -13.01 17.55
N SER A 34 28.13 -12.41 16.57
CA SER A 34 29.59 -12.46 16.46
C SER A 34 30.26 -11.82 17.69
N THR A 35 31.08 -12.59 18.40
CA THR A 35 31.83 -12.09 19.56
C THR A 35 32.95 -11.11 19.21
N ALA A 36 33.31 -11.00 17.92
CA ALA A 36 34.28 -10.02 17.43
C ALA A 36 33.68 -8.60 17.28
N ALA A 37 32.35 -8.49 17.31
CA ALA A 37 31.64 -7.23 17.26
C ALA A 37 31.42 -6.66 18.67
N HIS A 38 31.43 -5.32 18.79
CA HIS A 38 31.37 -4.61 20.07
C HIS A 38 30.16 -3.67 20.19
N VAL A 39 29.34 -3.55 19.15
CA VAL A 39 28.07 -2.79 19.25
C VAL A 39 26.96 -3.78 19.50
N VAL A 40 26.17 -3.56 20.54
CA VAL A 40 25.01 -4.38 20.88
C VAL A 40 23.75 -3.54 20.78
N LEU A 41 22.93 -3.81 19.76
CA LEU A 41 21.59 -3.24 19.63
C LEU A 41 20.60 -4.15 20.37
N SER A 42 19.69 -3.58 21.15
CA SER A 42 18.61 -4.33 21.83
C SER A 42 17.27 -3.94 21.25
N ALA A 43 16.50 -4.93 20.79
CA ALA A 43 15.10 -4.76 20.43
C ALA A 43 14.22 -4.60 21.68
N SER A 44 12.98 -4.13 21.50
CA SER A 44 12.01 -3.88 22.57
C SER A 44 11.50 -5.16 23.25
N ASP A 45 11.61 -6.31 22.57
CA ASP A 45 11.24 -7.65 23.06
C ASP A 45 12.43 -8.41 23.67
N GLY A 46 13.58 -7.75 23.84
CA GLY A 46 14.75 -8.28 24.55
C GLY A 46 15.73 -9.08 23.69
N ILE A 47 15.49 -9.20 22.38
CA ILE A 47 16.45 -9.81 21.45
C ILE A 47 17.61 -8.84 21.19
N MET A 48 18.84 -9.37 21.24
CA MET A 48 20.06 -8.59 21.08
C MET A 48 20.78 -8.89 19.75
N TYR A 49 21.42 -7.87 19.19
CA TYR A 49 22.12 -7.92 17.91
C TYR A 49 23.52 -7.36 18.09
N ARG A 50 24.53 -8.22 18.01
CA ARG A 50 25.94 -7.85 18.10
C ARG A 50 26.51 -7.63 16.70
N MET A 51 26.92 -6.39 16.42
CA MET A 51 27.34 -5.94 15.10
C MET A 51 28.62 -5.10 15.13
N HIS A 52 29.34 -5.07 14.01
CA HIS A 52 30.53 -4.24 13.86
C HIS A 52 30.11 -2.79 13.63
N SER A 53 30.72 -1.84 14.36
CA SER A 53 30.50 -0.42 14.16
C SER A 53 30.82 0.02 12.72
N TYR A 54 31.79 -0.62 12.05
CA TYR A 54 32.08 -0.38 10.64
C TYR A 54 30.85 -0.57 9.75
N THR A 55 30.14 -1.70 9.84
CA THR A 55 28.93 -1.97 9.05
C THR A 55 27.86 -0.91 9.29
N LEU A 56 27.59 -0.58 10.55
CA LEU A 56 26.60 0.42 10.93
C LEU A 56 26.96 1.82 10.41
N ARG A 57 28.23 2.25 10.51
CA ARG A 57 28.69 3.56 9.99
C ARG A 57 28.62 3.66 8.47
N MET A 58 28.93 2.58 7.77
CA MET A 58 28.95 2.58 6.31
C MET A 58 27.54 2.61 5.73
N ALA A 59 26.57 1.99 6.40
CA ALA A 59 25.21 1.85 5.90
C ALA A 59 24.21 2.88 6.46
N SER A 60 24.55 3.60 7.53
CA SER A 60 23.67 4.55 8.21
C SER A 60 24.41 5.81 8.65
N GLY A 61 23.90 6.96 8.23
CA GLY A 61 24.44 8.26 8.64
C GLY A 61 24.21 8.55 10.12
N PHE A 62 23.07 8.11 10.68
CA PHE A 62 22.81 8.19 12.12
C PHE A 62 23.93 7.54 12.94
N PHE A 63 24.30 6.30 12.62
CA PHE A 63 25.36 5.60 13.35
C PHE A 63 26.74 6.20 13.08
N ARG A 64 27.00 6.65 11.85
CA ARG A 64 28.23 7.41 11.53
C ARG A 64 28.40 8.59 12.48
N ASP A 65 27.36 9.39 12.66
CA ASP A 65 27.41 10.58 13.49
C ASP A 65 27.42 10.20 14.99
N MET A 66 26.56 9.26 15.42
CA MET A 66 26.47 8.77 16.80
C MET A 66 27.84 8.30 17.34
N PHE A 67 28.62 7.57 16.54
CA PHE A 67 29.94 7.08 16.98
C PHE A 67 31.04 8.17 16.98
N THR A 68 30.78 9.37 16.46
CA THR A 68 31.71 10.50 16.57
C THR A 68 31.49 11.32 17.85
N LEU A 69 30.35 11.15 18.51
CA LEU A 69 30.01 11.92 19.71
C LEU A 69 30.86 11.47 20.91
N PRO A 70 31.25 12.39 21.81
CA PRO A 70 31.90 12.05 23.06
C PRO A 70 30.96 11.18 23.91
N GLN A 71 31.37 9.95 24.23
CA GLN A 71 30.57 9.12 25.13
C GLN A 71 30.69 9.63 26.56
N PRO A 72 29.59 9.64 27.35
CA PRO A 72 29.68 9.95 28.77
C PRO A 72 30.64 8.95 29.44
N SER A 73 31.51 9.45 30.30
CA SER A 73 32.47 8.62 31.04
C SER A 73 31.74 7.47 31.73
N PRO A 74 32.25 6.22 31.64
CA PRO A 74 31.56 5.07 32.19
C PRO A 74 31.29 5.29 33.68
N PRO A 75 30.08 4.97 34.17
CA PRO A 75 29.81 5.02 35.60
C PRO A 75 30.78 4.11 36.34
N HIS A 76 31.24 4.56 37.51
CA HIS A 76 32.16 3.80 38.36
C HIS A 76 31.66 2.37 38.63
N PRO A 77 32.55 1.37 38.84
CA PRO A 77 32.25 -0.06 38.72
C PRO A 77 31.49 -0.66 39.92
N LYS A 78 30.42 0.00 40.38
CA LYS A 78 29.52 -0.54 41.39
C LYS A 78 28.11 -0.41 40.86
N GLU A 79 27.47 -1.57 40.70
CA GLU A 79 26.13 -1.82 40.13
C GLU A 79 26.15 -2.10 38.62
N PHE A 80 26.49 -3.32 38.20
CA PHE A 80 25.89 -4.10 37.09
C PHE A 80 26.74 -5.37 36.85
N TYR A 81 26.68 -6.34 37.78
CA TYR A 81 27.14 -7.71 37.53
C TYR A 81 25.92 -8.59 37.25
N SER A 82 25.50 -8.66 35.99
CA SER A 82 24.70 -9.78 35.46
C SER A 82 24.43 -9.53 33.98
N GLN A 83 25.33 -10.05 33.14
CA GLN A 83 25.16 -10.53 31.75
C GLN A 83 26.53 -10.51 31.06
N ASN A 84 26.74 -11.34 30.04
CA ASN A 84 27.96 -11.41 29.21
C ASN A 84 28.19 -10.16 28.33
N ILE A 85 27.92 -8.99 28.88
CA ILE A 85 28.20 -7.68 28.31
C ILE A 85 29.45 -7.22 29.05
N ASP A 86 30.57 -7.14 28.34
CA ASP A 86 31.78 -6.57 28.90
C ASP A 86 31.55 -5.06 29.00
N VAL A 87 31.04 -4.60 30.16
CA VAL A 87 30.54 -3.23 30.41
C VAL A 87 31.61 -2.16 30.14
N GLY A 88 32.88 -2.55 30.04
CA GLY A 88 33.98 -1.68 29.64
C GLY A 88 34.31 -1.62 28.13
N ARG A 89 33.72 -2.49 27.30
CA ARG A 89 34.09 -2.66 25.88
C ARG A 89 32.93 -2.50 24.90
N ASP A 90 31.73 -2.90 25.27
CA ASP A 90 30.57 -2.93 24.36
C ASP A 90 29.79 -1.60 24.36
N VAL A 91 29.48 -1.08 23.18
CA VAL A 91 28.56 0.06 22.99
C VAL A 91 27.13 -0.49 22.92
N PHE A 92 26.34 -0.24 23.95
CA PHE A 92 24.96 -0.70 24.03
C PHE A 92 23.97 0.37 23.55
N VAL A 93 23.09 -0.01 22.62
CA VAL A 93 22.03 0.87 22.10
C VAL A 93 20.69 0.16 22.25
N SER A 94 19.88 0.63 23.20
CA SER A 94 18.50 0.17 23.34
C SER A 94 17.62 0.85 22.30
N THR A 95 16.78 0.06 21.62
CA THR A 95 15.85 0.54 20.59
C THR A 95 14.41 0.30 21.06
N TYR A 96 13.49 1.12 20.54
CA TYR A 96 12.04 0.93 20.74
C TYR A 96 11.40 0.06 19.65
N VAL A 97 12.22 -0.61 18.84
CA VAL A 97 11.81 -1.36 17.66
C VAL A 97 11.72 -2.85 18.03
N SER A 98 10.70 -3.53 17.54
CA SER A 98 10.58 -4.98 17.72
C SER A 98 11.69 -5.71 16.97
N SER A 99 12.05 -6.90 17.46
CA SER A 99 13.09 -7.72 16.83
C SER A 99 12.78 -8.05 15.38
N HIS A 100 11.51 -8.26 15.02
CA HIS A 100 11.10 -8.57 13.66
C HIS A 100 11.50 -7.43 12.67
N ILE A 101 11.15 -6.18 12.99
CA ILE A 101 11.50 -5.01 12.15
C ILE A 101 13.01 -4.78 12.16
N LEU A 102 13.64 -4.89 13.34
CA LEU A 102 15.07 -4.66 13.48
C LEU A 102 15.88 -5.71 12.73
N THR A 103 15.47 -6.99 12.74
CA THR A 103 16.12 -8.05 11.96
C THR A 103 16.09 -7.74 10.46
N LEU A 104 14.92 -7.42 9.90
CA LEU A 104 14.81 -7.07 8.47
C LEU A 104 15.70 -5.88 8.10
N PHE A 105 15.65 -4.83 8.91
CA PHE A 105 16.49 -3.65 8.72
C PHE A 105 17.99 -4.00 8.76
N LEU A 106 18.42 -4.76 9.76
CA LEU A 106 19.82 -5.15 9.93
C LEU A 106 20.30 -6.09 8.82
N MET A 107 19.43 -6.97 8.31
CA MET A 107 19.71 -7.80 7.15
C MET A 107 19.98 -6.94 5.91
N LEU A 108 19.12 -5.96 5.64
CA LEU A 108 19.23 -5.04 4.50
C LEU A 108 20.53 -4.23 4.54
N ILE A 109 20.87 -3.62 5.68
CA ILE A 109 22.10 -2.81 5.79
C ILE A 109 23.38 -3.66 5.80
N SER A 110 23.27 -4.94 6.14
CA SER A 110 24.39 -5.89 6.15
C SER A 110 24.55 -6.61 4.81
N GLY A 111 23.68 -6.36 3.83
CA GLY A 111 23.68 -7.04 2.53
C GLY A 111 23.37 -8.54 2.63
N MET A 112 22.66 -8.97 3.67
CA MET A 112 22.22 -10.37 3.79
C MET A 112 21.01 -10.63 2.89
N PRO A 113 20.93 -11.78 2.22
CA PRO A 113 19.82 -12.08 1.32
C PRO A 113 18.50 -12.16 2.09
N ILE A 114 17.48 -11.47 1.58
CA ILE A 114 16.09 -11.62 2.01
C ILE A 114 15.36 -12.34 0.89
N ASN A 115 15.10 -13.63 1.08
CA ASN A 115 14.48 -14.46 0.04
C ASN A 115 12.94 -14.33 0.01
N THR A 116 12.37 -13.58 0.95
CA THR A 116 10.93 -13.37 1.07
C THR A 116 10.52 -12.08 0.35
N PRO A 117 9.61 -12.13 -0.62
CA PRO A 117 9.14 -10.95 -1.31
C PRO A 117 8.34 -10.03 -0.37
N LEU A 118 8.26 -8.74 -0.71
CA LEU A 118 7.65 -7.72 0.15
C LEU A 118 6.20 -8.04 0.56
N HIS A 119 5.40 -8.62 -0.32
CA HIS A 119 3.99 -8.94 -0.04
C HIS A 119 3.82 -10.09 0.98
N GLU A 120 4.88 -10.86 1.24
CA GLU A 120 4.90 -11.94 2.24
C GLU A 120 5.53 -11.51 3.57
N TRP A 121 6.00 -10.25 3.69
CA TRP A 121 6.65 -9.79 4.92
C TRP A 121 5.76 -9.88 6.16
N GLY A 122 4.42 -9.81 6.00
CA GLY A 122 3.45 -10.03 7.09
C GLY A 122 3.46 -11.43 7.70
N GLU A 123 3.83 -12.43 6.90
CA GLU A 123 3.89 -13.84 7.30
C GLU A 123 5.31 -14.27 7.69
N PHE A 124 6.29 -13.37 7.51
CA PHE A 124 7.69 -13.64 7.77
C PHE A 124 7.93 -13.82 9.28
N SER A 125 8.19 -15.05 9.71
CA SER A 125 8.81 -15.29 11.00
C SER A 125 10.32 -15.38 10.84
N PRO A 126 11.11 -14.37 11.28
CA PRO A 126 12.57 -14.48 11.30
C PRO A 126 13.08 -15.58 12.25
N TYR A 127 12.19 -16.27 12.97
CA TYR A 127 12.48 -17.28 13.98
C TYR A 127 12.18 -18.71 13.54
N THR A 128 12.59 -19.13 12.35
CA THR A 128 12.45 -20.55 11.95
C THR A 128 13.46 -21.51 12.60
N SER A 129 14.32 -21.04 13.52
CA SER A 129 15.33 -21.90 14.16
C SER A 129 15.46 -21.80 15.69
N CYS A 130 14.54 -21.14 16.40
CA CYS A 130 14.53 -21.17 17.87
C CYS A 130 13.52 -22.20 18.37
N SER A 131 14.03 -23.39 18.70
CA SER A 131 13.29 -24.45 19.41
C SER A 131 12.53 -23.89 20.63
N ASP A 132 11.23 -24.19 20.66
CA ASP A 132 10.36 -24.37 21.82
C ASP A 132 10.51 -23.37 22.98
N SER A 133 9.77 -22.26 22.92
CA SER A 133 9.13 -21.66 24.11
C SER A 133 8.22 -20.44 23.82
N CYS A 134 7.94 -20.08 22.56
CA CYS A 134 7.02 -18.98 22.29
C CYS A 134 5.59 -19.51 22.19
N ASN A 135 4.70 -18.96 23.01
CA ASN A 135 3.29 -19.30 23.06
C ASN A 135 2.68 -19.11 21.65
N PRO A 136 2.13 -20.13 20.99
CA PRO A 136 1.68 -20.03 19.59
C PRO A 136 0.48 -19.10 19.36
N ASN A 137 -0.04 -18.47 20.42
CA ASN A 137 -1.28 -17.68 20.39
C ASN A 137 -1.09 -16.15 20.31
N GLU A 138 0.15 -15.63 20.19
CA GLU A 138 0.43 -14.18 20.09
C GLU A 138 1.22 -13.80 18.82
N VAL A 139 0.99 -14.48 17.70
CA VAL A 139 1.44 -13.94 16.40
C VAL A 139 0.45 -12.85 16.01
N SER A 140 0.71 -11.62 16.42
CA SER A 140 0.07 -10.46 15.83
C SER A 140 0.45 -10.41 14.35
N SER A 141 -0.38 -11.01 13.49
CA SER A 141 -0.23 -10.93 12.04
C SER A 141 -0.33 -9.46 11.64
N HIS A 142 0.80 -8.86 11.33
CA HIS A 142 0.87 -7.50 10.83
C HIS A 142 0.71 -7.53 9.32
N SER A 143 -0.01 -6.56 8.75
CA SER A 143 -0.04 -6.43 7.30
C SER A 143 1.37 -6.23 6.76
N CYS A 144 1.67 -6.78 5.58
CA CYS A 144 2.94 -6.55 4.90
C CYS A 144 3.26 -5.05 4.78
N PHE A 145 2.23 -4.22 4.59
CA PHE A 145 2.37 -2.76 4.54
C PHE A 145 2.80 -2.13 5.88
N ASP A 146 2.33 -2.66 7.01
CA ASP A 146 2.75 -2.14 8.32
C ASP A 146 4.25 -2.39 8.56
N ILE A 147 4.73 -3.54 8.10
CA ILE A 147 6.15 -3.90 8.20
C ILE A 147 6.98 -3.04 7.25
N ILE A 148 6.53 -2.89 6.00
CA ILE A 148 7.16 -1.99 5.03
C ILE A 148 7.26 -0.57 5.61
N ASP A 149 6.16 -0.01 6.13
CA ASP A 149 6.14 1.33 6.71
C ASP A 149 7.08 1.46 7.90
N ARG A 150 7.14 0.46 8.79
CA ARG A 150 8.04 0.47 9.95
C ARG A 150 9.51 0.39 9.54
N VAL A 151 9.86 -0.42 8.53
CA VAL A 151 11.22 -0.50 8.01
C VAL A 151 11.61 0.79 7.27
N LEU A 152 10.70 1.37 6.49
CA LEU A 152 10.92 2.65 5.80
C LEU A 152 11.12 3.79 6.80
N ARG A 153 10.27 3.91 7.82
CA ARG A 153 10.42 4.90 8.90
C ARG A 153 11.74 4.73 9.65
N LEU A 154 12.14 3.48 9.92
CA LEU A 154 13.43 3.21 10.55
C LEU A 154 14.59 3.64 9.66
N ALA A 155 14.48 3.40 8.35
CA ALA A 155 15.48 3.80 7.37
C ALA A 155 15.59 5.33 7.23
N GLU A 156 14.49 6.07 7.27
CA GLU A 156 14.52 7.53 7.36
C GLU A 156 15.16 8.01 8.67
N ASN A 157 14.67 7.50 9.80
CA ASN A 157 15.14 7.93 11.12
C ASN A 157 16.62 7.63 11.36
N TRP A 158 17.12 6.52 10.81
CA TRP A 158 18.51 6.11 10.95
C TRP A 158 19.36 6.49 9.73
N ASP A 159 18.84 7.31 8.81
CA ASP A 159 19.55 7.76 7.60
C ASP A 159 20.25 6.61 6.86
N ALA A 160 19.48 5.58 6.51
CA ALA A 160 19.96 4.36 5.87
C ALA A 160 19.35 4.20 4.46
N PRO A 161 20.07 4.59 3.39
CA PRO A 161 19.53 4.58 2.03
C PRO A 161 19.39 3.17 1.41
N GLY A 162 20.11 2.17 1.94
CA GLY A 162 20.07 0.78 1.45
C GLY A 162 18.66 0.16 1.53
N PRO A 163 18.04 0.11 2.73
CA PRO A 163 16.66 -0.37 2.90
C PRO A 163 15.64 0.36 2.01
N LEU A 164 15.74 1.69 1.88
CA LEU A 164 14.87 2.48 1.01
C LEU A 164 14.97 2.00 -0.45
N SER A 165 16.19 1.80 -0.94
CA SER A 165 16.46 1.35 -2.31
C SER A 165 15.93 -0.06 -2.57
N TYR A 166 16.10 -0.96 -1.60
CA TYR A 166 15.59 -2.34 -1.69
C TYR A 166 14.06 -2.37 -1.76
N ILE A 167 13.39 -1.65 -0.86
CA ILE A 167 11.92 -1.63 -0.81
C ILE A 167 11.35 -0.98 -2.08
N ARG A 168 11.96 0.11 -2.56
CA ARG A 168 11.58 0.74 -3.83
C ARG A 168 11.62 -0.24 -5.00
N LEU A 169 12.65 -1.09 -5.08
CA LEU A 169 12.77 -2.08 -6.15
C LEU A 169 11.62 -3.09 -6.15
N GLY A 170 11.13 -3.49 -4.96
CA GLY A 170 10.03 -4.44 -4.80
C GLY A 170 8.63 -3.83 -4.83
N LEU A 171 8.50 -2.50 -4.80
CA LEU A 171 7.21 -1.79 -4.67
C LEU A 171 6.29 -1.98 -5.88
N ARG A 172 6.85 -2.26 -7.06
CA ARG A 172 6.09 -2.53 -8.31
C ARG A 172 5.59 -3.98 -8.43
N SER A 173 5.42 -4.66 -7.29
CA SER A 173 4.85 -6.01 -7.24
C SER A 173 3.35 -5.97 -7.49
N THR A 174 2.85 -6.74 -8.47
CA THR A 174 1.41 -6.87 -8.73
C THR A 174 0.65 -7.37 -7.52
N GLU A 175 1.26 -8.26 -6.72
CA GLU A 175 0.65 -8.79 -5.49
C GLU A 175 0.49 -7.73 -4.40
N LEU A 176 1.36 -6.72 -4.37
CA LEU A 176 1.18 -5.59 -3.46
C LEU A 176 0.06 -4.67 -3.98
N ALA A 177 0.02 -4.43 -5.29
CA ALA A 177 -0.98 -3.56 -5.91
C ALA A 177 -2.40 -4.12 -5.81
N LYS A 178 -2.56 -5.45 -5.86
CA LYS A 178 -3.85 -6.12 -5.60
C LYS A 178 -4.31 -5.97 -4.16
N ARG A 179 -3.37 -5.90 -3.20
CA ARG A 179 -3.68 -5.79 -1.77
C ARG A 179 -4.09 -4.38 -1.39
N ASP A 180 -3.25 -3.39 -1.65
CA ASP A 180 -3.55 -1.99 -1.32
C ASP A 180 -2.76 -1.01 -2.22
N PRO A 181 -3.30 -0.63 -3.39
CA PRO A 181 -2.64 0.29 -4.29
C PRO A 181 -2.64 1.73 -3.77
N LEU A 182 -3.55 2.11 -2.87
CA LEU A 182 -3.59 3.44 -2.27
C LEU A 182 -2.45 3.62 -1.27
N ARG A 183 -2.12 2.59 -0.50
CA ARG A 183 -0.98 2.63 0.42
C ARG A 183 0.35 2.60 -0.32
N LEU A 184 0.46 1.85 -1.44
CA LEU A 184 1.61 1.98 -2.35
C LEU A 184 1.75 3.41 -2.89
N PHE A 185 0.65 4.02 -3.32
CA PHE A 185 0.63 5.39 -3.81
C PHE A 185 1.07 6.38 -2.72
N SER A 186 0.58 6.21 -1.49
CA SER A 186 0.95 7.03 -0.34
C SER A 186 2.46 6.93 -0.04
N ILE A 187 2.99 5.70 0.04
CA ILE A 187 4.42 5.43 0.27
C ILE A 187 5.27 6.09 -0.84
N ALA A 188 4.97 5.82 -2.11
CA ALA A 188 5.72 6.38 -3.23
C ALA A 188 5.60 7.93 -3.32
N SER A 189 4.49 8.49 -2.84
CA SER A 189 4.31 9.94 -2.72
C SER A 189 5.20 10.55 -1.65
N HIS A 190 5.18 9.99 -0.44
CA HIS A 190 6.02 10.43 0.69
C HIS A 190 7.50 10.48 0.32
N PHE A 191 8.02 9.44 -0.35
CA PHE A 191 9.43 9.34 -0.72
C PHE A 191 9.82 10.04 -2.04
N GLY A 192 8.88 10.69 -2.74
CA GLY A 192 9.21 11.35 -4.00
C GLY A 192 9.49 10.39 -5.17
N TRP A 193 9.09 9.11 -5.07
CA TRP A 193 9.34 8.09 -6.08
C TRP A 193 8.32 8.17 -7.23
N GLU A 194 8.57 9.09 -8.17
CA GLU A 194 7.59 9.46 -9.21
C GLU A 194 7.13 8.30 -10.09
N TYR A 195 8.06 7.43 -10.49
CA TYR A 195 7.75 6.30 -11.35
C TYR A 195 6.86 5.27 -10.64
N GLU A 196 7.21 4.91 -9.40
CA GLU A 196 6.44 4.02 -8.53
C GLU A 196 5.08 4.64 -8.16
N ARG A 197 5.03 5.96 -7.95
CA ARG A 197 3.79 6.70 -7.65
C ARG A 197 2.83 6.66 -8.82
N ASN A 198 3.31 6.95 -10.04
CA ASN A 198 2.48 6.89 -11.25
C ASN A 198 1.93 5.47 -11.45
N TRP A 199 2.79 4.45 -11.28
CA TRP A 199 2.39 3.07 -11.38
C TRP A 199 1.31 2.71 -10.34
N ALA A 200 1.50 3.07 -9.07
CA ALA A 200 0.50 2.83 -8.02
C ALA A 200 -0.82 3.60 -8.26
N ALA A 201 -0.75 4.82 -8.80
CA ALA A 201 -1.94 5.59 -9.17
C ALA A 201 -2.77 4.90 -10.26
N GLN A 202 -2.12 4.29 -11.26
CA GLN A 202 -2.82 3.51 -12.29
C GLN A 202 -3.55 2.31 -11.68
N HIS A 203 -2.91 1.58 -10.77
CA HIS A 203 -3.55 0.47 -10.06
C HIS A 203 -4.70 0.94 -9.17
N SER A 204 -4.61 2.13 -8.59
CA SER A 204 -5.71 2.67 -7.78
C SER A 204 -7.02 2.88 -8.57
N LEU A 205 -6.97 2.96 -9.91
CA LEU A 205 -8.15 3.17 -10.76
C LEU A 205 -9.14 1.99 -10.71
N MET A 206 -8.69 0.82 -10.24
CA MET A 206 -9.56 -0.33 -10.01
C MET A 206 -10.44 -0.18 -8.75
N ILE A 207 -10.11 0.74 -7.85
CA ILE A 207 -10.80 0.87 -6.57
C ILE A 207 -11.90 1.92 -6.64
N ASP A 208 -13.02 1.66 -6.00
CA ASP A 208 -14.00 2.70 -5.71
C ASP A 208 -13.69 3.39 -4.39
N ILE A 209 -13.03 4.55 -4.47
CA ILE A 209 -12.62 5.34 -3.30
C ILE A 209 -13.82 5.81 -2.47
N SER A 210 -14.99 6.01 -3.09
CA SER A 210 -16.16 6.57 -2.42
C SER A 210 -16.91 5.55 -1.56
N SER A 211 -16.75 4.26 -1.87
CA SER A 211 -17.47 3.17 -1.22
C SER A 211 -16.60 2.35 -0.27
N LEU A 212 -15.40 2.85 0.08
CA LEU A 212 -14.48 2.18 0.97
C LEU A 212 -15.00 2.19 2.41
N SER A 213 -15.37 1.02 2.90
CA SER A 213 -15.70 0.76 4.31
C SER A 213 -14.53 0.18 5.11
N ASP A 214 -13.44 -0.17 4.43
CA ASP A 214 -12.23 -0.72 5.05
C ASP A 214 -11.48 0.35 5.85
N SER A 215 -11.24 0.06 7.13
CA SER A 215 -10.57 0.99 8.05
C SER A 215 -9.14 1.29 7.62
N ASP A 216 -8.43 0.32 7.06
CA ASP A 216 -7.01 0.46 6.73
C ASP A 216 -6.83 1.38 5.52
N THR A 217 -7.70 1.25 4.53
CA THR A 217 -7.71 2.15 3.36
C THR A 217 -8.13 3.58 3.74
N GLN A 218 -9.11 3.73 4.65
CA GLN A 218 -9.50 5.06 5.17
C GLN A 218 -8.34 5.74 5.91
N ASN A 219 -7.68 5.01 6.82
CA ASN A 219 -6.48 5.50 7.52
C ASN A 219 -5.39 5.94 6.54
N THR A 220 -5.23 5.21 5.44
CA THR A 220 -4.27 5.56 4.38
C THR A 220 -4.64 6.90 3.74
N LEU A 221 -5.90 7.12 3.37
CA LEU A 221 -6.37 8.38 2.78
C LEU A 221 -6.21 9.56 3.74
N GLU A 222 -6.51 9.37 5.03
CA GLU A 222 -6.33 10.38 6.07
C GLU A 222 -4.85 10.76 6.27
N GLY A 223 -3.94 9.80 6.12
CA GLY A 223 -2.50 10.02 6.23
C GLY A 223 -1.87 10.68 5.00
N MET A 224 -2.54 10.72 3.84
CA MET A 224 -1.98 11.31 2.63
C MET A 224 -1.95 12.84 2.70
N SER A 225 -0.92 13.43 2.09
CA SER A 225 -0.89 14.87 1.90
C SER A 225 -2.04 15.33 0.99
N SER A 226 -2.63 16.51 1.27
CA SER A 226 -3.70 17.05 0.42
C SER A 226 -3.24 17.24 -1.03
N LYS A 227 -1.95 17.51 -1.25
CA LYS A 227 -1.36 17.64 -2.58
C LYS A 227 -1.41 16.32 -3.35
N ASP A 228 -1.11 15.20 -2.70
CA ASP A 228 -1.10 13.89 -3.34
C ASP A 228 -2.50 13.33 -3.55
N LEU A 229 -3.40 13.56 -2.57
CA LEU A 229 -4.82 13.25 -2.75
C LEU A 229 -5.41 14.01 -3.94
N LEU A 230 -5.12 15.31 -4.08
CA LEU A 230 -5.59 16.11 -5.21
C LEU A 230 -5.05 15.62 -6.55
N ARG A 231 -3.82 15.11 -6.62
CA ARG A 231 -3.27 14.49 -7.85
C ARG A 231 -4.07 13.26 -8.24
N LEU A 232 -4.34 12.39 -7.28
CA LEU A 232 -5.13 11.18 -7.50
C LEU A 232 -6.55 11.51 -7.99
N LEU A 233 -7.23 12.44 -7.32
CA LEU A 233 -8.57 12.88 -7.70
C LEU A 233 -8.60 13.57 -9.07
N LYS A 234 -7.56 14.34 -9.42
CA LYS A 234 -7.45 14.97 -10.74
C LYS A 234 -7.32 13.93 -11.86
N LEU A 235 -6.51 12.88 -11.69
CA LEU A 235 -6.41 11.81 -12.68
C LEU A 235 -7.78 11.15 -12.90
N ARG A 236 -8.47 10.80 -11.82
CA ARG A 236 -9.81 10.19 -11.89
C ARG A 236 -10.82 11.10 -12.57
N HIS A 237 -10.85 12.37 -12.18
CA HIS A 237 -11.73 13.36 -12.77
C HIS A 237 -11.45 13.56 -14.26
N ARG A 238 -10.17 13.71 -14.65
CA ARG A 238 -9.77 13.87 -16.05
C ARG A 238 -10.20 12.68 -16.90
N ARG A 239 -9.99 11.44 -16.42
CA ARG A 239 -10.46 10.24 -17.12
C ARG A 239 -11.97 10.25 -17.32
N LYS A 240 -12.75 10.63 -16.30
CA LYS A 240 -14.21 10.76 -16.38
C LYS A 240 -14.65 11.78 -17.42
N GLU A 241 -14.09 13.00 -17.36
CA GLU A 241 -14.49 14.08 -18.26
C GLU A 241 -14.08 13.81 -19.71
N GLU A 242 -12.89 13.25 -19.94
CA GLU A 242 -12.46 12.89 -21.29
C GLU A 242 -13.32 11.76 -21.89
N PHE A 243 -13.71 10.77 -21.08
CA PHE A 243 -14.64 9.73 -21.52
C PHE A 243 -16.03 10.28 -21.82
N ARG A 244 -16.54 11.20 -20.99
CA ARG A 244 -17.80 11.89 -21.24
C ARG A 244 -17.76 12.64 -22.57
N ALA A 245 -16.71 13.44 -22.79
CA ALA A 245 -16.51 14.16 -24.04
C ALA A 245 -16.40 13.21 -25.25
N TYR A 246 -15.73 12.06 -25.08
CA TYR A 246 -15.64 11.02 -26.11
C TYR A 246 -17.03 10.44 -26.48
N LEU A 247 -17.89 10.19 -25.49
CA LEU A 247 -19.25 9.70 -25.71
C LEU A 247 -20.19 10.75 -26.29
N ASP A 248 -19.91 12.04 -26.06
CA ASP A 248 -20.68 13.17 -26.60
C ASP A 248 -20.27 13.54 -28.05
N ASP A 249 -19.21 12.94 -28.58
CA ASP A 249 -18.72 13.19 -29.94
C ASP A 249 -19.75 12.72 -31.00
N PRO A 250 -20.32 13.63 -31.81
CA PRO A 250 -21.31 13.29 -32.83
C PRO A 250 -20.71 12.57 -34.04
N ASP A 251 -19.41 12.71 -34.29
CA ASP A 251 -18.74 12.02 -35.40
C ASP A 251 -18.52 10.53 -35.09
N ARG A 252 -18.44 10.19 -33.79
CA ARG A 252 -18.34 8.81 -33.30
C ARG A 252 -19.70 8.17 -33.12
N PHE A 253 -20.56 8.83 -32.34
CA PHE A 253 -21.88 8.33 -31.96
C PHE A 253 -22.99 9.21 -32.55
N SER A 254 -23.08 9.22 -33.88
CA SER A 254 -24.01 10.08 -34.63
C SER A 254 -25.48 9.83 -34.27
N VAL A 255 -25.87 8.55 -34.13
CA VAL A 255 -27.23 8.16 -33.71
C VAL A 255 -27.57 8.73 -32.33
N GLY A 256 -26.62 8.64 -31.40
CA GLY A 256 -26.82 9.03 -30.02
C GLY A 256 -26.79 10.55 -29.80
N ASN A 257 -26.00 11.28 -30.60
CA ASN A 257 -25.68 12.68 -30.33
C ASN A 257 -26.24 13.66 -31.39
N SER A 258 -26.82 13.17 -32.48
CA SER A 258 -27.39 14.01 -33.54
C SER A 258 -28.86 13.69 -33.82
N ASN A 259 -29.57 14.66 -34.38
CA ASN A 259 -30.95 14.48 -34.81
C ASN A 259 -30.97 13.88 -36.21
N ILE A 260 -30.85 12.55 -36.28
CA ILE A 260 -30.78 11.80 -37.54
C ILE A 260 -32.09 11.09 -37.86
N LEU A 261 -32.28 10.81 -39.15
CA LEU A 261 -33.35 9.96 -39.65
C LEU A 261 -32.91 8.50 -39.64
N CYS A 262 -33.86 7.58 -39.48
CA CYS A 262 -33.63 6.15 -39.52
C CYS A 262 -32.91 5.76 -40.81
N ALA A 263 -31.84 4.98 -40.67
CA ALA A 263 -31.02 4.54 -41.81
C ALA A 263 -31.78 3.64 -42.80
N GLN A 264 -32.86 2.98 -42.36
CA GLN A 264 -33.62 2.04 -43.17
C GLN A 264 -34.82 2.69 -43.87
N CYS A 265 -35.68 3.41 -43.14
CA CYS A 265 -36.90 3.99 -43.72
C CYS A 265 -36.75 5.46 -44.12
N HIS A 266 -35.70 6.15 -43.69
CA HIS A 266 -35.44 7.57 -43.95
C HIS A 266 -36.55 8.56 -43.55
N GLU A 267 -37.57 8.10 -42.81
CA GLU A 267 -38.72 8.92 -42.40
C GLU A 267 -38.83 9.08 -40.88
N GLY A 268 -38.50 8.05 -40.11
CA GLY A 268 -38.55 8.09 -38.65
C GLY A 268 -37.37 8.85 -38.08
N ARG A 269 -37.62 9.78 -37.15
CA ARG A 269 -36.54 10.33 -36.31
C ARG A 269 -36.12 9.26 -35.32
N VAL A 270 -34.82 9.14 -35.09
CA VAL A 270 -34.30 8.22 -34.08
C VAL A 270 -34.45 8.86 -32.71
N ASP A 271 -35.11 8.16 -31.78
CA ASP A 271 -35.11 8.54 -30.36
C ASP A 271 -33.76 8.14 -29.73
N ASN A 272 -33.08 9.13 -29.16
CA ASN A 272 -31.78 8.99 -28.52
C ASN A 272 -31.83 9.01 -27.00
N GLU A 273 -33.02 8.96 -26.39
CA GLU A 273 -33.15 9.01 -24.94
C GLU A 273 -32.46 7.81 -24.25
N THR A 274 -32.59 6.61 -24.82
CA THR A 274 -31.93 5.41 -24.29
C THR A 274 -30.41 5.50 -24.33
N TRP A 275 -29.84 6.18 -25.34
CA TRP A 275 -28.41 6.46 -25.41
C TRP A 275 -27.97 7.45 -24.33
N LYS A 276 -28.73 8.53 -24.09
CA LYS A 276 -28.40 9.48 -23.02
C LYS A 276 -28.37 8.80 -21.66
N ILE A 277 -29.36 7.95 -21.38
CA ILE A 277 -29.42 7.19 -20.14
C ILE A 277 -28.19 6.27 -20.01
N LEU A 278 -27.88 5.50 -21.07
CA LEU A 278 -26.71 4.62 -21.07
C LEU A 278 -25.40 5.39 -20.87
N LYS A 279 -25.25 6.57 -21.49
CA LYS A 279 -24.09 7.45 -21.28
C LYS A 279 -23.92 7.86 -19.81
N GLU A 280 -24.99 8.32 -19.16
CA GLU A 280 -24.92 8.72 -17.76
C GLU A 280 -24.52 7.55 -16.85
N VAL A 281 -25.04 6.34 -17.11
CA VAL A 281 -24.65 5.14 -16.36
C VAL A 281 -23.17 4.79 -16.59
N MET A 282 -22.70 4.81 -17.83
CA MET A 282 -21.28 4.56 -18.14
C MET A 282 -20.35 5.59 -17.46
N VAL A 283 -20.72 6.88 -17.47
CA VAL A 283 -19.93 7.95 -16.82
C VAL A 283 -19.94 7.80 -15.30
N ALA A 284 -21.08 7.44 -14.72
CA ALA A 284 -21.19 7.16 -13.28
C ALA A 284 -20.37 5.93 -12.86
N GLU A 285 -20.34 4.89 -13.69
CA GLU A 285 -19.50 3.71 -13.44
C GLU A 285 -18.01 4.07 -13.51
N LEU A 286 -17.59 4.87 -14.49
CA LEU A 286 -16.21 5.33 -14.60
C LEU A 286 -15.79 6.24 -13.43
N GLU A 287 -16.74 6.95 -12.81
CA GLU A 287 -16.47 7.73 -11.59
C GLU A 287 -16.13 6.83 -10.39
N ARG A 288 -16.83 5.69 -10.26
CA ARG A 288 -16.58 4.69 -9.22
C ARG A 288 -15.31 3.90 -9.52
N ARG A 289 -15.20 3.31 -10.71
CA ARG A 289 -14.06 2.49 -11.15
C ARG A 289 -13.43 3.07 -12.44
N PRO A 290 -12.54 4.07 -12.31
CA PRO A 290 -11.92 4.76 -13.44
C PRO A 290 -11.06 3.88 -14.37
N LEU A 291 -10.77 2.64 -14.00
CA LEU A 291 -10.10 1.68 -14.87
C LEU A 291 -10.94 1.39 -16.13
N GLY A 292 -12.27 1.39 -16.01
CA GLY A 292 -13.22 1.20 -17.12
C GLY A 292 -13.46 -0.26 -17.53
N ASP A 293 -12.75 -1.20 -16.92
CA ASP A 293 -12.91 -2.64 -17.11
C ASP A 293 -14.30 -3.16 -16.74
N SER A 294 -14.93 -2.58 -15.71
CA SER A 294 -16.31 -2.90 -15.33
C SER A 294 -17.36 -2.40 -16.33
N ILE A 295 -17.06 -1.40 -17.17
CA ILE A 295 -17.97 -0.97 -18.23
C ILE A 295 -18.02 -2.05 -19.31
N VAL A 296 -16.87 -2.58 -19.74
CA VAL A 296 -16.84 -3.50 -20.86
C VAL A 296 -17.17 -4.94 -20.42
N GLY A 297 -17.07 -5.22 -19.12
CA GLY A 297 -17.45 -6.51 -18.56
C GLY A 297 -16.35 -7.56 -18.67
N TYR A 298 -15.08 -7.14 -18.56
CA TYR A 298 -13.95 -8.06 -18.42
C TYR A 298 -13.63 -8.27 -16.94
N ASP A 299 -13.42 -9.52 -16.53
CA ASP A 299 -12.76 -9.81 -15.26
C ASP A 299 -11.27 -9.42 -15.38
N VAL A 300 -10.81 -8.50 -14.54
CA VAL A 300 -9.36 -8.32 -14.31
C VAL A 300 -8.89 -9.30 -13.27
N ASP A 301 -8.74 -10.56 -13.68
CA ASP A 301 -7.80 -11.45 -13.04
C ASP A 301 -6.74 -11.91 -14.04
N GLY A 302 -5.50 -12.00 -13.56
CA GLY A 302 -4.28 -11.98 -14.37
C GLY A 302 -4.35 -12.76 -15.69
N ILE A 303 -3.97 -12.09 -16.78
CA ILE A 303 -3.63 -12.64 -18.11
C ILE A 303 -4.65 -13.66 -18.65
N GLY A 304 -5.69 -13.17 -19.34
CA GLY A 304 -6.39 -13.95 -20.37
C GLY A 304 -7.63 -14.74 -19.91
N GLY A 305 -8.46 -14.20 -19.02
CA GLY A 305 -9.80 -14.75 -18.78
C GLY A 305 -10.78 -14.39 -19.92
N GLU A 306 -11.31 -15.40 -20.63
CA GLU A 306 -12.27 -15.27 -21.73
C GLU A 306 -13.75 -15.22 -21.27
N ASN A 307 -14.02 -15.06 -19.97
CA ASN A 307 -15.38 -15.04 -19.45
C ASN A 307 -15.79 -13.60 -19.10
N SER A 308 -16.73 -13.03 -19.87
CA SER A 308 -17.38 -11.77 -19.50
C SER A 308 -18.40 -12.01 -18.39
N THR A 309 -18.04 -11.63 -17.17
CA THR A 309 -18.90 -11.73 -15.99
C THR A 309 -19.28 -10.32 -15.51
N GLY A 310 -20.25 -9.68 -16.18
CA GLY A 310 -20.78 -8.38 -15.77
C GLY A 310 -20.65 -7.26 -16.82
N GLY A 311 -20.76 -6.01 -16.35
CA GLY A 311 -20.62 -4.80 -17.15
C GLY A 311 -21.79 -4.46 -18.05
N ILE A 312 -21.54 -3.68 -19.11
CA ILE A 312 -22.57 -3.07 -19.97
C ILE A 312 -23.58 -4.08 -20.51
N LEU A 313 -23.16 -5.32 -20.81
CA LEU A 313 -24.07 -6.37 -21.31
C LEU A 313 -25.10 -6.85 -20.27
N THR A 314 -24.88 -6.55 -19.00
CA THR A 314 -25.79 -6.92 -17.90
C THR A 314 -26.67 -5.76 -17.45
N TRP A 315 -26.48 -4.56 -17.99
CA TRP A 315 -27.19 -3.36 -17.56
C TRP A 315 -28.55 -3.22 -18.26
N PRO A 316 -29.65 -2.96 -17.53
CA PRO A 316 -30.96 -2.78 -18.14
C PRO A 316 -31.01 -1.56 -19.08
N GLU A 317 -30.22 -0.53 -18.81
CA GLU A 317 -30.10 0.65 -19.67
C GLU A 317 -29.45 0.31 -21.01
N ALA A 318 -28.45 -0.58 -21.01
CA ALA A 318 -27.81 -1.07 -22.23
C ALA A 318 -28.75 -1.96 -23.03
N GLU A 319 -29.48 -2.87 -22.36
CA GLU A 319 -30.51 -3.69 -23.00
C GLU A 319 -31.58 -2.81 -23.65
N ALA A 320 -32.06 -1.77 -22.95
CA ALA A 320 -33.02 -0.81 -23.49
C ALA A 320 -32.47 -0.03 -24.68
N CYS A 321 -31.19 0.38 -24.64
CA CYS A 321 -30.52 1.06 -25.74
C CYS A 321 -30.39 0.17 -26.98
N PHE A 322 -29.84 -1.03 -26.84
CA PHE A 322 -29.59 -1.91 -27.98
C PHE A 322 -30.85 -2.56 -28.55
N LYS A 323 -31.95 -2.64 -27.78
CA LYS A 323 -33.27 -3.05 -28.28
C LYS A 323 -34.11 -1.88 -28.82
N ALA A 324 -33.65 -0.64 -28.71
CA ALA A 324 -34.38 0.51 -29.23
C ALA A 324 -34.55 0.40 -30.75
N THR A 325 -35.78 0.55 -31.23
CA THR A 325 -36.13 0.46 -32.65
C THR A 325 -36.75 1.77 -33.14
N CYS A 326 -36.79 1.94 -34.46
CA CYS A 326 -37.42 3.09 -35.10
C CYS A 326 -38.91 3.23 -34.72
N GLU A 327 -39.31 4.40 -34.23
CA GLU A 327 -40.68 4.71 -33.77
C GLU A 327 -41.75 4.56 -34.87
N LYS A 328 -41.36 4.68 -36.14
CA LYS A 328 -42.27 4.51 -37.29
C LYS A 328 -42.61 3.05 -37.58
N GLY A 329 -42.05 2.09 -36.82
CA GLY A 329 -42.44 0.69 -36.89
C GLY A 329 -41.77 -0.13 -37.99
N CYS A 330 -40.68 0.35 -38.61
CA CYS A 330 -39.92 -0.44 -39.59
C CYS A 330 -39.05 -1.54 -38.94
N GLY A 331 -39.00 -1.62 -37.61
CA GLY A 331 -38.31 -2.67 -36.85
C GLY A 331 -36.78 -2.59 -36.88
N SER A 332 -36.19 -1.65 -37.63
CA SER A 332 -34.74 -1.41 -37.62
C SER A 332 -34.29 -0.97 -36.23
N LEU A 333 -33.22 -1.58 -35.74
CA LEU A 333 -32.53 -1.16 -34.52
C LEU A 333 -31.90 0.22 -34.73
N ASN A 334 -31.90 1.03 -33.67
CA ASN A 334 -31.29 2.35 -33.69
C ASN A 334 -29.75 2.25 -33.63
N TYR A 335 -29.23 1.27 -32.90
CA TYR A 335 -27.80 1.11 -32.62
C TYR A 335 -27.32 -0.29 -33.04
N ASP A 336 -26.12 -0.36 -33.61
CA ASP A 336 -25.39 -1.62 -33.80
C ASP A 336 -24.60 -1.90 -32.51
N GLU A 337 -25.02 -2.92 -31.77
CA GLU A 337 -24.42 -3.30 -30.49
C GLU A 337 -22.91 -3.57 -30.61
N CYS A 338 -22.49 -4.37 -31.59
CA CYS A 338 -21.09 -4.75 -31.75
C CYS A 338 -20.21 -3.55 -32.11
N ALA A 339 -20.67 -2.72 -33.04
CA ALA A 339 -19.94 -1.52 -33.45
C ALA A 339 -19.85 -0.50 -32.31
N THR A 340 -20.95 -0.30 -31.58
CA THR A 340 -21.03 0.65 -30.46
C THR A 340 -20.10 0.22 -29.33
N LEU A 341 -20.12 -1.06 -28.93
CA LEU A 341 -19.24 -1.59 -27.88
C LEU A 341 -17.75 -1.47 -28.24
N LYS A 342 -17.38 -1.73 -29.49
CA LYS A 342 -16.00 -1.53 -29.97
C LYS A 342 -15.56 -0.07 -29.88
N GLN A 343 -16.45 0.87 -30.21
CA GLN A 343 -16.15 2.29 -30.09
C GLN A 343 -16.02 2.73 -28.64
N ILE A 344 -16.86 2.20 -27.74
CA ILE A 344 -16.78 2.45 -26.29
C ILE A 344 -15.45 1.93 -25.72
N GLN A 345 -15.06 0.70 -26.04
CA GLN A 345 -13.77 0.13 -25.65
C GLN A 345 -12.61 1.01 -26.13
N GLY A 346 -12.63 1.42 -27.40
CA GLY A 346 -11.62 2.33 -27.95
C GLY A 346 -11.57 3.70 -27.23
N GLY A 347 -12.71 4.16 -26.70
CA GLY A 347 -12.78 5.34 -25.85
C GLY A 347 -12.04 5.13 -24.52
N ILE A 348 -12.32 4.02 -23.82
CA ILE A 348 -11.69 3.66 -22.55
C ILE A 348 -10.17 3.48 -22.71
N ASP A 349 -9.74 2.81 -23.77
CA ASP A 349 -8.32 2.57 -24.07
C ASP A 349 -7.54 3.87 -24.35
N SER A 350 -8.22 4.90 -24.85
CA SER A 350 -7.62 6.20 -25.16
C SER A 350 -7.46 7.12 -23.95
N LEU A 351 -8.02 6.76 -22.78
CA LEU A 351 -8.02 7.59 -21.60
C LEU A 351 -6.62 7.74 -20.96
N PRO A 352 -6.33 8.88 -20.31
CA PRO A 352 -5.00 9.18 -19.79
C PRO A 352 -4.63 8.32 -18.57
N TRP A 353 -3.35 7.99 -18.46
CA TRP A 353 -2.78 7.13 -17.41
C TRP A 353 -1.74 7.83 -16.52
N ASP A 354 -1.35 9.04 -16.87
CA ASP A 354 -0.37 9.88 -16.19
C ASP A 354 -1.01 10.73 -15.06
N LEU A 355 -0.24 11.06 -14.02
CA LEU A 355 -0.65 11.91 -12.90
C LEU A 355 -0.46 13.41 -13.16
#